data_AF-A0A6J6RNY0-F1
#
_entry.id   AF-A0A6J6RNY0-F1
#
_cell.length_a   1.000
_cell.length_b   1.000
_cell.length_c   1.000
_cell.angle_alpha   90.00
_cell.angle_beta   90.00
_cell.angle_gamma   90.00
#
_symmetry.space_group_name_H-M   'P 1'
#
loop_
_entity.id
_entity.type
_entity.pdbx_description
1 polymer ?
#
loop_
_entity_poly.entity_id
_entity_poly.type
_entity_poly.pdbx_seq_one_letter_code
_entity_poly.pdbx_strand_id
1 'polypeptide(L)'
;MGPAAPPNVFDEVLGNILSTQKFSDVLLHVNVQSYYGFGTAGVAPLCELIRSIASSWSAPRYEKSRFALVLRNLNAAPGVERDNVLATASEIGLPVFENFDEAAVAIAAAKEVVRGDTGSGDRSVIEVV
;
A
#
# COMPACT_ATOMS: atom_id res chain seq x y z
N MET A 1 -7.73 7.21 -3.21
CA MET A 1 -7.74 7.05 -4.69
C MET A 1 -8.91 6.17 -5.13
N GLY A 2 -9.38 6.30 -6.38
CA GLY A 2 -10.51 5.53 -6.93
C GLY A 2 -10.29 5.12 -8.41
N PRO A 3 -11.23 4.42 -9.06
CA PRO A 3 -11.02 3.78 -10.37
C PRO A 3 -10.80 4.75 -11.53
N ALA A 4 -11.14 6.03 -11.37
CA ALA A 4 -10.84 7.06 -12.36
C ALA A 4 -9.41 7.61 -12.27
N ALA A 5 -8.68 7.31 -11.19
CA ALA A 5 -7.29 7.72 -11.05
C ALA A 5 -6.40 6.88 -11.99
N PRO A 6 -5.34 7.48 -12.56
CA PRO A 6 -4.41 6.71 -13.36
C PRO A 6 -3.70 5.65 -12.51
N PRO A 7 -3.34 4.47 -13.06
CA PRO A 7 -2.76 3.38 -12.27
C PRO A 7 -1.46 3.75 -11.54
N ASN A 8 -0.71 4.74 -12.02
CA ASN A 8 0.55 5.20 -11.43
C ASN A 8 0.39 6.34 -10.39
N VAL A 9 -0.83 6.70 -10.00
CA VAL A 9 -1.10 7.88 -9.17
C VAL A 9 -0.32 7.91 -7.85
N PHE A 10 -0.06 6.75 -7.24
CA PHE A 10 0.76 6.70 -6.02
C PHE A 10 2.22 7.07 -6.27
N ASP A 11 2.82 6.69 -7.40
CA ASP A 11 4.19 7.07 -7.72
C ASP A 11 4.33 8.58 -7.90
N GLU A 12 3.34 9.22 -8.51
CA GLU A 12 3.31 10.68 -8.67
C GLU A 12 3.21 11.40 -7.32
N VAL A 13 2.33 10.94 -6.44
CA VAL A 13 2.17 11.51 -5.09
C VAL A 13 3.41 11.29 -4.23
N LEU A 14 3.91 10.05 -4.19
CA LEU A 14 5.06 9.69 -3.39
C LEU A 14 6.35 10.33 -3.88
N GLY A 15 6.53 10.47 -5.20
CA GLY A 15 7.68 11.17 -5.77
C GLY A 15 7.81 12.60 -5.25
N ASN A 16 6.67 13.31 -5.15
CA ASN A 16 6.65 14.67 -4.60
C ASN A 16 6.95 14.69 -3.10
N ILE A 17 6.32 13.81 -2.31
CA ILE A 17 6.49 13.83 -0.85
C ILE A 17 7.88 13.36 -0.43
N LEU A 18 8.34 12.23 -0.98
CA LEU A 18 9.61 11.62 -0.59
C LEU A 18 10.83 12.40 -1.07
N SER A 19 10.67 13.28 -2.06
CA SER A 19 11.71 14.24 -2.45
C SER A 19 12.02 15.25 -1.33
N THR A 20 11.04 15.51 -0.46
CA THR A 20 11.15 16.50 0.62
C THR A 20 11.50 15.83 1.95
N GLN A 21 10.89 14.69 2.25
CA GLN A 21 11.11 13.97 3.50
C GLN A 21 11.14 12.46 3.26
N LYS A 22 12.18 11.79 3.78
CA LYS A 22 12.26 10.33 3.71
C LYS A 22 11.43 9.71 4.83
N PHE A 23 10.66 8.69 4.48
CA PHE A 23 9.90 7.87 5.40
C PHE A 23 10.38 6.43 5.29
N SER A 24 10.69 5.81 6.44
CA SER A 24 11.09 4.40 6.49
C SER A 24 9.91 3.46 6.23
N ASP A 25 8.68 3.94 6.48
CA ASP A 25 7.45 3.19 6.24
C ASP A 25 6.43 4.06 5.53
N VAL A 26 5.83 3.47 4.49
CA VAL A 26 4.77 4.07 3.69
C VAL A 26 3.56 3.16 3.76
N LEU A 27 2.46 3.67 4.30
CA LEU A 27 1.20 2.96 4.35
C LEU A 27 0.27 3.51 3.28
N LEU A 28 -0.09 2.67 2.33
CA LEU A 28 -1.07 3.00 1.31
C LEU A 28 -2.44 2.54 1.79
N HIS A 29 -3.45 3.37 1.64
CA HIS A 29 -4.80 3.03 2.06
C HIS A 29 -5.76 3.18 0.88
N VAL A 30 -6.46 2.09 0.58
CA VAL A 30 -7.40 2.03 -0.53
C VAL A 30 -8.74 1.52 -0.05
N ASN A 31 -9.80 2.29 -0.35
CA ASN A 31 -11.17 1.83 -0.19
C ASN A 31 -11.57 0.95 -1.39
N VAL A 32 -11.62 -0.36 -1.20
CA VAL A 32 -11.95 -1.35 -2.25
C VAL A 32 -13.35 -1.11 -2.82
N GLN A 33 -14.28 -0.63 -1.99
CA GLN A 33 -15.63 -0.26 -2.43
C GLN A 33 -15.67 0.83 -3.49
N SER A 34 -14.68 1.72 -3.52
CA SER A 34 -14.57 2.70 -4.58
C SER A 34 -14.32 2.07 -5.95
N TYR A 35 -13.78 0.85 -6.03
CA TYR A 35 -13.42 0.20 -7.30
C TYR A 35 -14.54 -0.69 -7.84
N TYR A 36 -15.16 -1.53 -7.00
CA TYR A 36 -16.27 -2.37 -7.47
C TYR A 36 -17.61 -1.62 -7.47
N GLY A 37 -17.76 -0.57 -6.67
CA GLY A 37 -19.00 0.20 -6.57
C GLY A 37 -19.22 1.18 -7.72
N PHE A 38 -18.20 1.46 -8.54
CA PHE A 38 -18.26 2.42 -9.62
C PHE A 38 -17.73 1.82 -10.94
N GLY A 39 -18.54 1.88 -11.99
CA GLY A 39 -18.19 1.34 -13.32
C GLY A 39 -18.47 -0.16 -13.47
N THR A 40 -17.97 -0.75 -14.56
CA THR A 40 -18.22 -2.16 -14.92
C THR A 40 -16.98 -3.04 -14.88
N ALA A 41 -15.82 -2.47 -14.54
CA ALA A 41 -14.53 -3.18 -14.52
C ALA A 41 -14.27 -3.96 -13.22
N GLY A 42 -15.17 -3.85 -12.23
CA GLY A 42 -15.01 -4.50 -10.94
C GLY A 42 -13.71 -4.08 -10.24
N VAL A 43 -12.98 -5.06 -9.69
CA VAL A 43 -11.67 -4.82 -9.05
C VAL A 43 -10.48 -4.76 -10.01
N ALA A 44 -10.66 -4.93 -11.33
CA ALA A 44 -9.53 -4.96 -12.27
C ALA A 44 -8.62 -3.71 -12.18
N PRO A 45 -9.15 -2.47 -12.09
CA PRO A 45 -8.30 -1.28 -11.95
C PRO A 45 -7.54 -1.24 -10.60
N LEU A 46 -8.08 -1.88 -9.55
CA LEU A 46 -7.37 -2.02 -8.28
C LEU A 46 -6.19 -2.99 -8.42
N CYS A 47 -6.36 -4.12 -9.11
CA CYS A 47 -5.26 -5.04 -9.39
C CYS A 47 -4.15 -4.36 -10.21
N GLU A 48 -4.51 -3.52 -11.19
CA GLU A 48 -3.54 -2.74 -11.96
C GLU A 48 -2.77 -1.73 -11.09
N LEU A 49 -3.47 -1.02 -10.21
CA LEU A 49 -2.86 -0.12 -9.23
C LEU A 49 -1.89 -0.87 -8.29
N ILE A 50 -2.26 -2.06 -7.81
CA ILE A 50 -1.39 -2.88 -6.95
C ILE A 50 -0.10 -3.26 -7.70
N ARG A 51 -0.21 -3.68 -8.97
CA ARG A 51 0.98 -4.01 -9.78
C ARG A 51 1.86 -2.79 -10.07
N SER A 52 1.27 -1.60 -10.22
CA SER A 52 2.05 -0.38 -10.45
C SER A 52 2.88 0.01 -9.22
N ILE A 53 2.36 -0.23 -8.01
CA ILE A 53 3.09 -0.02 -6.75
C ILE A 53 4.36 -0.88 -6.73
N ALA A 54 4.23 -2.16 -7.12
CA ALA A 54 5.37 -3.08 -7.19
C ALA A 54 6.47 -2.62 -8.15
N SER A 55 6.07 -2.00 -9.26
CA SER A 55 7.03 -1.44 -10.22
C SER A 55 7.72 -0.20 -9.62
N SER A 56 6.96 0.62 -8.90
CA SER A 56 7.40 1.91 -8.39
C SER A 56 8.42 1.77 -7.25
N TRP A 57 8.17 0.92 -6.24
CA TRP A 57 9.02 0.83 -5.04
C TRP A 57 10.41 0.20 -5.26
N SER A 58 10.66 -0.37 -6.45
CA SER A 58 11.97 -0.90 -6.84
C SER A 58 12.91 0.22 -7.31
N ALA A 59 12.38 1.42 -7.53
CA ALA A 59 13.18 2.57 -7.94
C ALA A 59 14.11 3.01 -6.80
N PRO A 60 15.34 3.50 -7.11
CA PRO A 60 16.34 3.88 -6.10
C PRO A 60 15.85 4.91 -5.07
N ARG A 61 14.87 5.75 -5.43
CA ARG A 61 14.28 6.74 -4.54
C ARG A 61 13.49 6.14 -3.36
N TYR A 62 13.11 4.86 -3.46
CA TYR A 62 12.33 4.14 -2.46
C TYR A 62 13.11 3.01 -1.76
N GLU A 63 14.41 2.83 -2.07
CA GLU A 63 15.22 1.68 -1.63
C GLU A 63 15.25 1.46 -0.10
N LYS A 64 14.93 2.49 0.68
CA LYS A 64 14.90 2.44 2.16
C LYS A 64 13.49 2.47 2.77
N SER A 65 12.45 2.50 1.94
CA SER A 65 11.06 2.58 2.38
C SER A 65 10.41 1.19 2.32
N ARG A 66 9.77 0.79 3.42
CA ARG A 66 8.92 -0.39 3.49
C ARG A 66 7.50 0.03 3.18
N PHE A 67 6.79 -0.72 2.33
CA PHE A 67 5.40 -0.41 2.02
C PHE A 67 4.46 -1.47 2.55
N ALA A 68 3.27 -1.03 2.93
CA ALA A 68 2.15 -1.88 3.28
C ALA A 68 0.86 -1.27 2.69
N LEU A 69 -0.16 -2.11 2.55
CA LEU A 69 -1.45 -1.73 1.98
C LEU A 69 -2.60 -2.04 2.94
N VAL A 70 -3.43 -1.05 3.22
CA VAL A 70 -4.72 -1.25 3.89
C VAL A 70 -5.81 -1.32 2.83
N LEU A 71 -6.50 -2.45 2.76
CA LEU A 71 -7.62 -2.67 1.85
C LEU A 71 -8.96 -2.54 2.58
N ARG A 72 -9.41 -1.30 2.78
CA ARG A 72 -10.65 -1.01 3.48
C ARG A 72 -11.85 -1.52 2.68
N ASN A 73 -12.82 -2.11 3.38
CA ASN A 73 -14.04 -2.69 2.81
C ASN A 73 -13.81 -3.82 1.80
N LEU A 74 -12.65 -4.49 1.85
CA LEU A 74 -12.37 -5.64 1.00
C LEU A 74 -13.43 -6.75 1.14
N ASN A 75 -13.91 -7.00 2.37
CA ASN A 75 -14.93 -8.00 2.67
C ASN A 75 -16.31 -7.70 2.05
N ALA A 76 -16.52 -6.50 1.51
CA ALA A 76 -17.74 -6.14 0.81
C ALA A 76 -17.70 -6.49 -0.70
N ALA A 77 -16.53 -6.84 -1.23
CA ALA A 77 -16.39 -7.31 -2.61
C ALA A 77 -16.85 -8.78 -2.76
N PRO A 78 -17.38 -9.20 -3.92
CA PRO A 78 -17.66 -10.60 -4.21
C PRO A 78 -16.42 -11.49 -4.01
N GLY A 79 -16.61 -12.74 -3.59
CA GLY A 79 -15.51 -13.65 -3.21
C GLY A 79 -14.42 -13.77 -4.29
N VAL A 80 -14.79 -13.94 -5.56
CA VAL A 80 -13.82 -14.01 -6.67
C VAL A 80 -13.02 -12.72 -6.84
N GLU A 81 -13.65 -11.56 -6.64
CA GLU A 81 -12.97 -10.27 -6.76
C GLU A 81 -12.03 -10.02 -5.59
N ARG A 82 -12.49 -10.33 -4.37
CA ARG A 82 -11.68 -10.29 -3.16
C ARG A 82 -10.43 -11.16 -3.32
N ASP A 83 -10.62 -12.39 -3.75
CA ASP A 83 -9.53 -13.37 -3.89
C ASP A 83 -8.53 -12.91 -4.96
N ASN A 84 -9.00 -12.31 -6.06
CA ASN A 84 -8.12 -11.72 -7.08
C ASN A 84 -7.26 -10.56 -6.54
N VAL A 85 -7.83 -9.69 -5.71
CA VAL A 85 -7.08 -8.57 -5.11
C VAL A 85 -6.01 -9.09 -4.15
N LEU A 86 -6.37 -10.04 -3.29
CA LEU A 86 -5.42 -10.65 -2.35
C LEU A 86 -4.32 -11.44 -3.06
N ALA A 87 -4.67 -12.21 -4.09
CA ALA A 87 -3.69 -12.91 -4.92
C ALA A 87 -2.72 -11.94 -5.60
N THR A 88 -3.24 -10.85 -6.18
CA THR A 88 -2.40 -9.82 -6.83
C THR A 88 -1.42 -9.18 -5.84
N ALA A 89 -1.86 -8.86 -4.63
CA ALA A 89 -0.98 -8.29 -3.60
C ALA A 89 0.07 -9.31 -3.12
N SER A 90 -0.33 -10.57 -2.97
CA SER A 90 0.58 -11.66 -2.60
C SER A 90 1.63 -11.94 -3.69
N GLU A 91 1.27 -11.90 -4.97
CA GLU A 91 2.18 -12.11 -6.11
C GLU A 91 3.37 -11.13 -6.09
N ILE A 92 3.13 -9.91 -5.63
CA ILE A 92 4.16 -8.86 -5.55
C ILE A 92 4.81 -8.76 -4.17
N GLY A 93 4.40 -9.60 -3.21
CA GLY A 93 4.91 -9.59 -1.84
C GLY A 93 4.55 -8.36 -1.02
N LEU A 94 3.43 -7.68 -1.33
CA LEU A 94 2.98 -6.49 -0.60
C LEU A 94 2.15 -6.91 0.63
N PRO A 95 2.58 -6.58 1.87
CA PRO A 95 1.78 -6.85 3.05
C PRO A 95 0.44 -6.13 3.01
N VAL A 96 -0.64 -6.86 3.28
CA VAL A 96 -2.01 -6.35 3.26
C VAL A 96 -2.62 -6.45 4.66
N PHE A 97 -3.35 -5.41 5.05
CA PHE A 97 -4.09 -5.32 6.30
C PHE A 97 -5.54 -4.91 6.05
N GLU A 98 -6.47 -5.33 6.91
CA GLU A 98 -7.88 -4.95 6.78
C GLU A 98 -8.14 -3.54 7.32
N ASN A 99 -7.35 -3.12 8.32
CA ASN A 99 -7.49 -1.84 8.98
C ASN A 99 -6.12 -1.23 9.35
N PHE A 100 -6.17 0.04 9.74
CA PHE A 100 -4.99 0.82 10.12
C PHE A 100 -4.33 0.33 11.40
N ASP A 101 -5.11 -0.09 12.38
CA ASP A 101 -4.57 -0.48 13.68
C ASP A 101 -3.67 -1.71 13.54
N GLU A 102 -4.11 -2.70 12.76
CA GLU A 102 -3.30 -3.87 12.39
C GLU A 102 -2.01 -3.48 11.66
N ALA A 103 -2.11 -2.61 10.66
CA ALA A 103 -0.95 -2.15 9.91
C ALA A 103 0.04 -1.40 10.81
N ALA A 104 -0.47 -0.52 11.69
CA ALA A 104 0.34 0.26 12.61
C ALA A 104 1.05 -0.64 13.64
N VAL A 105 0.36 -1.65 14.17
CA VAL A 105 0.95 -2.66 15.08
C VAL A 105 2.05 -3.44 14.37
N ALA A 106 1.81 -3.91 13.14
CA ALA A 106 2.82 -4.65 12.37
C ALA A 106 4.05 -3.78 12.06
N ILE A 107 3.86 -2.52 11.66
CA ILE A 107 4.95 -1.57 11.43
C ILE A 107 5.74 -1.33 12.71
N ALA A 108 5.07 -1.13 13.84
CA ALA A 108 5.73 -0.92 15.14
C ALA A 108 6.55 -2.15 15.55
N ALA A 109 5.99 -3.36 15.44
CA ALA A 109 6.70 -4.61 15.73
C ALA A 109 7.94 -4.80 14.83
N ALA A 110 7.80 -4.51 13.53
CA ALA A 110 8.92 -4.58 12.59
C ALA A 110 10.02 -3.55 12.86
N LYS A 111 9.74 -2.46 13.58
CA LYS A 111 10.76 -1.51 14.04
C LYS A 111 11.52 -2.01 15.26
N GLU A 112 10.84 -2.65 16.20
CA GLU A 112 11.48 -3.19 17.41
C GLU A 112 12.45 -4.34 17.08
N VAL A 113 12.13 -5.17 16.08
CA VAL A 113 13.07 -6.19 15.56
C VAL A 113 14.35 -5.54 15.00
N VAL A 114 14.22 -4.44 14.25
CA VAL A 114 15.38 -3.72 13.68
C VAL A 114 16.19 -2.98 14.76
N ARG A 115 15.54 -2.44 15.80
CA ARG A 115 16.21 -1.80 16.94
C ARG A 115 17.00 -2.76 17.82
N GLY A 116 16.66 -4.05 17.81
CA GLY A 116 17.46 -5.10 18.43
C GLY A 116 18.86 -5.25 17.81
N ASP A 117 19.04 -4.79 16.56
CA ASP A 117 20.28 -4.94 15.80
C ASP A 117 21.07 -3.64 15.60
N THR A 118 20.48 -2.44 15.67
CA THR A 118 21.23 -1.16 15.67
C THR A 118 20.42 0.01 16.22
N GLY A 119 21.07 0.87 17.01
CA GLY A 119 20.44 1.96 17.77
C GLY A 119 19.68 3.02 16.96
N SER A 120 18.49 3.37 17.48
CA SER A 120 17.71 4.62 17.28
C SER A 120 17.64 5.22 15.87
N GLY A 121 16.86 4.59 14.98
CA GLY A 121 16.35 5.18 13.74
C GLY A 121 15.03 5.95 13.90
N ASP A 122 14.89 7.00 13.08
CA ASP A 122 13.81 7.99 13.00
C ASP A 122 12.39 7.38 12.89
N ARG A 123 11.39 8.06 13.46
CA ARG A 123 10.02 7.52 13.73
C ARG A 123 8.99 7.87 12.64
N SER A 124 9.41 8.16 11.42
CA SER A 124 8.49 8.70 10.41
C SER A 124 7.73 7.57 9.67
N VAL A 125 6.39 7.65 9.70
CA VAL A 125 5.46 6.87 8.88
C VAL A 125 4.61 7.87 8.11
N ILE A 126 4.33 7.59 6.83
CA ILE A 126 3.36 8.38 6.06
C ILE A 126 2.21 7.51 5.58
N GLU A 127 1.00 8.04 5.72
CA GLU A 127 -0.23 7.47 5.18
C GLU A 127 -0.64 8.22 3.91
N VAL A 128 -0.98 7.49 2.85
CA VAL A 128 -1.52 8.04 1.62
C VAL A 128 -2.88 7.39 1.33
N VAL A 129 -3.94 8.22 1.27
CA VAL A 129 -5.35 7.81 1.10
C VAL A 129 -5.90 8.13 -0.29
#